data_AF-A0A7Z7BDP4-F1
#
_entry.id   AF-A0A7Z7BDP4-F1
#
_cell.length_a   1.000
_cell.length_b   1.000
_cell.length_c   1.000
_cell.angle_alpha   90.00
_cell.angle_beta   90.00
_cell.angle_gamma   90.00
#
_symmetry.space_group_name_H-M   'P 1'
#
loop_
_entity.id
_entity.type
_entity.pdbx_description
1 polymer ?
#
loop_
_entity_poly.entity_id
_entity_poly.type
_entity_poly.pdbx_seq_one_letter_code
_entity_poly.pdbx_strand_id
1 'polypeptide(L)' 'MADTFRPGEIVTVSGIYSAVLEGGDNEGRTFDATCVEGDRFPSTRIGVGVHYELKYEAPYSHQHPELNPRK' A
#
# COMPACT_ATOMS: atom_id res chain seq x y z
N MET A 1 12.45 -9.84 7.48
CA MET A 1 12.55 -8.67 6.60
C MET A 1 11.15 -8.11 6.54
N ALA A 2 10.94 -6.86 6.95
CA ALA A 2 9.67 -6.22 6.67
C ALA A 2 9.63 -6.01 5.16
N ASP A 3 8.66 -6.62 4.48
CA ASP A 3 8.47 -6.38 3.06
C ASP A 3 8.06 -4.92 2.87
N THR A 4 8.88 -4.18 2.12
CA THR A 4 8.64 -2.80 1.75
C THR A 4 8.10 -2.75 0.32
N PHE A 5 6.92 -2.19 0.13
CA PHE A 5 6.22 -2.14 -1.15
C PHE A 5 6.22 -0.72 -1.72
N ARG A 6 6.18 -0.58 -3.04
CA ARG A 6 6.19 0.71 -3.75
C ARG A 6 4.82 1.02 -4.36
N PRO A 7 4.52 2.31 -4.57
CA PRO A 7 3.39 2.75 -5.36
C PRO A 7 3.26 2.00 -6.69
N GLY A 8 2.04 1.58 -7.00
CA GLY A 8 1.72 0.91 -8.26
C GLY A 8 2.02 -0.58 -8.29
N GLU A 9 2.74 -1.13 -7.31
CA GLU A 9 2.85 -2.58 -7.11
C GLU A 9 1.48 -3.18 -6.74
N ILE A 10 1.27 -4.44 -7.10
CA ILE A 10 0.04 -5.17 -6.76
C ILE A 10 0.13 -5.61 -5.31
N VAL A 11 -0.90 -5.29 -4.55
CA VAL A 11 -1.06 -5.73 -3.17
C VAL A 11 -1.28 -7.25 -3.19
N THR A 12 -0.40 -7.99 -2.53
CA THR A 12 -0.47 -9.47 -2.46
C THR A 12 -1.15 -9.99 -1.20
N VAL A 13 -1.22 -9.15 -0.17
CA VAL A 13 -1.87 -9.48 1.11
C VAL A 13 -2.73 -8.29 1.47
N SER A 14 -4.02 -8.52 1.73
CA SER A 14 -4.85 -7.43 2.23
C SER A 14 -4.49 -7.08 3.66
N GLY A 15 -4.56 -5.80 4.00
CA GLY A 15 -4.22 -5.35 5.34
C GLY A 15 -4.15 -3.84 5.49
N ILE A 16 -3.69 -3.44 6.66
CA ILE A 16 -3.31 -2.06 6.96
C ILE A 16 -1.80 -1.95 6.76
N TYR A 17 -1.42 -1.00 5.92
CA TYR A 17 -0.05 -0.67 5.57
C TYR A 17 0.32 0.70 6.11
N SER A 18 1.51 0.84 6.66
CA SER A 18 2.11 2.13 6.97
C SER A 18 2.70 2.71 5.69
N ALA A 19 2.12 3.79 5.17
CA ALA A 19 2.70 4.57 4.08
C ALA A 19 3.74 5.53 4.64
N VAL A 20 5.02 5.31 4.33
CA VAL A 20 6.16 6.09 4.80
C VAL A 20 6.61 7.03 3.68
N LEU A 21 6.56 8.33 3.93
CA LEU A 21 6.98 9.33 2.95
C LEU A 21 8.51 9.42 2.88
N GLU A 22 9.04 9.33 1.67
CA GLU A 22 10.45 9.43 1.32
C GLU A 22 10.69 10.73 0.54
N GLY A 23 10.99 11.81 1.27
CA GLY A 23 11.43 13.09 0.71
C GLY A 23 10.54 14.30 0.99
N GLY A 24 11.12 15.47 0.73
CA GLY A 24 10.53 16.78 1.03
C GLY A 24 10.39 17.06 2.53
N ASP A 25 9.62 18.09 2.90
CA ASP A 25 9.36 18.47 4.31
C ASP A 25 8.58 17.41 5.12
N ASN A 26 8.11 16.34 4.48
CA ASN A 26 7.33 15.29 5.13
C ASN A 26 8.09 13.95 5.21
N GLU A 27 9.40 13.95 4.97
CA GLU A 27 10.23 12.74 5.08
C GLU A 27 10.07 12.08 6.47
N GLY A 28 9.86 10.76 6.46
CA GLY A 28 9.67 9.97 7.68
C GLY A 28 8.27 10.08 8.30
N ARG A 29 7.37 10.90 7.74
CA ARG A 29 5.98 10.94 8.17
C ARG A 29 5.23 9.71 7.67
N THR A 30 4.42 9.12 8.54
CA THR A 30 3.68 7.90 8.25
C THR A 30 2.17 8.08 8.36
N PHE A 31 1.43 7.34 7.54
CA PHE A 31 -0.03 7.26 7.61
C PHE A 31 -0.50 5.83 7.34
N ASP A 32 -1.58 5.41 8.00
CA ASP A 32 -2.15 4.09 7.78
C ASP A 32 -3.02 4.08 6.50
N ALA A 33 -2.76 3.12 5.61
CA ALA A 33 -3.47 2.89 4.36
C ALA A 33 -4.06 1.49 4.35
N THR A 34 -5.37 1.37 4.13
CA THR A 34 -6.02 0.08 3.90
C THR A 34 -5.79 -0.35 2.46
N CYS A 35 -5.11 -1.48 2.26
CA CYS A 35 -4.83 -2.03 0.94
C CYS A 35 -5.49 -3.40 0.81
N VAL A 36 -6.05 -3.69 -0.37
CA VAL A 36 -6.77 -4.92 -0.67
C VAL A 36 -5.99 -5.70 -1.70
N GLU A 37 -5.86 -7.01 -1.49
CA GLU A 37 -5.24 -7.93 -2.43
C GLU A 37 -5.80 -7.77 -3.86
N GLY A 38 -4.90 -7.63 -4.83
CA GLY A 38 -5.22 -7.42 -6.23
C GLY A 38 -5.31 -5.96 -6.66
N ASP A 39 -5.44 -5.03 -5.71
CA ASP A 39 -5.37 -3.59 -5.98
C ASP A 39 -3.91 -3.10 -6.11
N ARG A 40 -3.70 -1.82 -6.43
CA ARG A 40 -2.37 -1.21 -6.49
C ARG A 40 -2.12 -0.32 -5.29
N PHE A 41 -0.90 -0.38 -4.75
CA PHE A 41 -0.50 0.56 -3.71
C PHE A 41 -0.66 2.01 -4.20
N PRO A 42 -1.30 2.88 -3.40
CA PRO A 42 -1.61 4.23 -3.83
C PRO A 42 -0.34 5.03 -4.16
N SER A 43 -0.48 6.02 -5.03
CA SER A 43 0.58 6.98 -5.31
C SER A 43 0.35 8.27 -4.52
N THR A 44 1.43 8.91 -4.09
CA THR A 44 1.39 10.25 -3.51
C THR A 44 1.21 11.29 -4.62
N ARG A 45 0.23 12.20 -4.46
CA ARG A 45 -0.03 13.28 -5.44
C ARG A 45 1.07 14.36 -5.49
N ILE A 46 2.00 14.34 -4.54
CA ILE A 46 2.96 15.42 -4.27
C ILE A 46 4.35 15.19 -4.88
N GLY A 47 4.57 14.13 -5.65
CA GLY A 47 5.88 13.83 -6.25
C GLY A 47 6.96 13.44 -5.23
N VAL A 48 6.60 13.33 -3.95
CA VAL A 48 7.39 12.76 -2.86
C VAL A 48 7.33 11.25 -2.95
N GLY A 49 8.48 10.57 -2.83
CA GLY A 49 8.53 9.12 -2.79
C GLY A 49 7.71 8.57 -1.61
N VAL A 50 7.19 7.36 -1.74
CA VAL A 50 6.53 6.68 -0.63
C VAL A 50 6.81 5.20 -0.75
N HIS A 51 6.95 4.53 0.39
CA HIS A 51 6.89 3.09 0.46
C HIS A 51 5.86 2.66 1.49
N TYR A 52 5.42 1.41 1.38
CA TYR A 52 4.41 0.81 2.23
C TYR A 52 5.02 -0.33 3.02
N GLU A 53 4.68 -0.43 4.30
CA GLU A 53 5.09 -1.53 5.17
C GLU A 53 3.84 -2.18 5.77
N LEU A 54 3.72 -3.50 5.68
CA LEU A 54 2.59 -4.20 6.24
C LEU A 54 2.60 -4.12 7.78
N LYS A 55 1.53 -3.54 8.34
CA LYS A 55 1.37 -3.36 9.79
C LYS A 55 0.45 -4.41 10.41
N TYR A 56 -0.67 -4.68 9.75
CA TYR A 56 -1.65 -5.67 10.17
C TYR A 56 -2.24 -6.41 8.96
N GLU A 57 -2.10 -7.73 8.93
CA GLU A 57 -2.72 -8.57 7.92
C GLU A 57 -4.23 -8.71 8.17
N ALA A 58 -5.01 -8.73 7.08
CA ALA A 58 -6.45 -8.96 7.09
C ALA A 58 -6.80 -10.19 6.23
N PRO A 59 -6.54 -11.42 6.73
CA PRO A 59 -6.62 -12.65 5.92
C PRO A 59 -8.03 -13.04 5.45
N TYR A 60 -9.08 -12.42 5.98
CA TYR A 60 -10.48 -12.67 5.59
C TYR A 60 -11.12 -11.51 4.82
N SER A 61 -10.35 -10.50 4.43
CA SER A 61 -10.88 -9.50 3.50
C SER A 61 -11.17 -10.20 2.17
N HIS A 62 -12.41 -10.15 1.70
CA HIS A 62 -12.74 -10.75 0.42
C HIS A 62 -12.02 -10.01 -0.71
N GLN A 63 -11.50 -10.76 -1.67
CA GLN A 63 -10.98 -10.21 -2.92
C GLN A 63 -12.10 -9.40 -3.59
N HIS A 64 -11.78 -8.20 -4.07
CA HIS A 64 -12.72 -7.38 -4.82
C HIS A 64 -12.52 -7.66 -6.33
N PRO A 65 -13.37 -8.51 -6.97
CA PRO A 65 -13.18 -8.88 -8.37
C PRO A 65 -13.25 -7.69 -9.33
N GLU A 66 -13.93 -6.62 -8.92
CA GLU A 66 -14.00 -5.33 -9.63
C GLU A 66 -12.62 -4.63 -9.77
N LEU A 67 -11.70 -4.87 -8.84
CA LEU A 67 -10.33 -4.33 -8.89
C LEU A 67 -9.40 -5.18 -9.75
N ASN A 68 -9.81 -6.40 -10.12
CA ASN A 68 -9.05 -7.32 -10.95
C ASN A 68 -9.81 -7.74 -12.22
N PRO A 69 -10.01 -6.84 -13.20
CA PRO A 69 -10.81 -7.11 -14.40
C PRO A 69 -10.17 -8.09 -15.41
N ARG A 70 -9.09 -8.81 -15.04
CA ARG A 70 -8.31 -9.70 -15.93
C ARG A 70 -8.36 -11.18 -15.56
N LYS A 71 -9.30 -11.63 -14.73
CA LYS A 71 -9.58 -13.06 -14.51
C LYS A 71 -10.93 -13.48 -15.08
#